data_AF-A0A968RLS0-F1
#
_entry.id   AF-A0A968RLS0-F1
#
_cell.length_a   1.000
_cell.length_b   1.000
_cell.length_c   1.000
_cell.angle_alpha   90.00
_cell.angle_beta   90.00
_cell.angle_gamma   90.00
#
_symmetry.space_group_name_H-M   'P 1'
#
loop_
_entity.id
_entity.type
_entity.pdbx_description
1 polymer ?
#
loop_
_entity_poly.entity_id
_entity_poly.type
_entity_poly.pdbx_seq_one_letter_code
_entity_poly.pdbx_strand_id
1 'polypeptide(L)'
;MLHVFGIRHHGPGSAKSLLHALHQLQPDCILIEAPADAEAMLSLTSDVHLKPPVALLIYNPKNFHQATFLPFASFSPEWVAIQFAAQHQVPVRFMDLPMTLQFGYSFDVPPLAQVSSNEATEIMNIAKDPLGYIAALAGYEDGERWWEVTFEQQASGKQFEAVLELMTELRATLTQFETQETLLREAYMRKTAHQALKEGFQRIAIVCGAWHSPIFHHFDRYQPKKDAAALKKSNKVKTESTWIPWTYERLATSSGYLAGVVSPAWYETLFHYTKEESIRWMVQAARLLRQEDLDASAAHALEAIRLADALAAMRNLGLPGISELKEAAITVLCHGDKEAFELIERKLIVGTAVGKVAQSVKMVPLQKDLEVQIKAAKLKNTGKIQKVSG
;
A
#
# COMPACT_ATOMS: atom_id res chain seq x y z
N MET A 1 11.82 -15.20 18.44
CA MET A 1 10.36 -15.22 18.28
C MET A 1 10.00 -14.29 17.13
N LEU A 2 9.18 -14.78 16.20
CA LEU A 2 8.66 -13.99 15.08
C LEU A 2 7.37 -13.32 15.55
N HIS A 3 7.24 -12.02 15.31
CA HIS A 3 6.03 -11.25 15.57
C HIS A 3 5.50 -10.76 14.22
N VAL A 4 4.30 -11.21 13.85
CA VAL A 4 3.76 -11.04 12.50
C VAL A 4 2.75 -9.90 12.48
N PHE A 5 2.98 -8.94 11.60
CA PHE A 5 2.13 -7.80 11.37
C PHE A 5 1.60 -7.85 9.95
N GLY A 6 0.46 -8.55 9.78
CA GLY A 6 -0.28 -8.61 8.53
C GLY A 6 -0.95 -7.26 8.26
N ILE A 7 -0.53 -6.58 7.20
CA ILE A 7 -1.00 -5.25 6.85
C ILE A 7 -1.81 -5.24 5.56
N ARG A 8 -2.59 -4.18 5.37
CA ARG A 8 -2.94 -3.69 4.03
C ARG A 8 -1.91 -2.66 3.62
N HIS A 9 -1.35 -2.80 2.42
CA HIS A 9 -0.45 -1.79 1.84
C HIS A 9 -1.16 -0.43 1.85
N HIS A 10 -0.45 0.62 2.25
CA HIS A 10 -1.03 1.98 2.34
C HIS A 10 -2.23 2.13 3.29
N GLY A 11 -2.41 1.23 4.27
CA GLY A 11 -3.42 1.35 5.33
C GLY A 11 -3.00 2.30 6.46
N PRO A 12 -3.65 3.47 6.64
CA PRO A 12 -3.23 4.48 7.62
C PRO A 12 -3.43 4.04 9.08
N GLY A 13 -4.46 3.26 9.37
CA GLY A 13 -4.72 2.67 10.69
C GLY A 13 -3.73 1.56 11.01
N SER A 14 -3.48 0.67 10.05
CA SER A 14 -2.44 -0.36 10.11
C SER A 14 -1.06 0.26 10.37
N ALA A 15 -0.73 1.36 9.71
CA ALA A 15 0.55 2.06 9.90
C ALA A 15 0.70 2.62 11.33
N LYS A 16 -0.36 3.21 11.90
CA LYS A 16 -0.37 3.68 13.29
C LYS A 16 -0.25 2.54 14.30
N SER A 17 -1.03 1.48 14.12
CA SER A 17 -0.98 0.30 14.99
C SER A 17 0.37 -0.40 14.91
N LEU A 18 0.96 -0.48 13.72
CA LEU A 18 2.28 -1.04 13.54
C LEU A 18 3.33 -0.22 14.30
N LEU A 19 3.31 1.11 14.18
CA LEU A 19 4.21 1.97 14.94
C LEU A 19 4.10 1.73 16.45
N HIS A 20 2.86 1.67 16.96
CA HIS A 20 2.61 1.35 18.36
C HIS A 20 3.16 -0.02 18.76
N ALA A 21 2.91 -1.04 17.94
CA ALA A 21 3.38 -2.40 18.19
C ALA A 21 4.91 -2.51 18.15
N LEU A 22 5.59 -1.80 17.24
CA LEU A 22 7.06 -1.76 17.17
C LEU A 22 7.66 -1.10 18.43
N HIS A 23 7.05 -0.02 18.93
CA HIS A 23 7.45 0.59 20.19
C HIS A 23 7.29 -0.35 21.40
N GLN A 24 6.25 -1.18 21.43
CA GLN A 24 6.06 -2.18 22.49
C GLN A 24 7.02 -3.37 22.36
N LEU A 25 7.18 -3.88 21.14
CA LEU A 25 7.99 -5.06 20.83
C LEU A 25 9.49 -4.80 21.02
N GLN A 26 9.96 -3.58 20.70
CA GLN A 26 11.38 -3.24 20.65
C GLN A 26 12.19 -4.28 19.85
N PRO A 27 11.85 -4.47 18.55
CA PRO A 27 12.44 -5.52 17.74
C PRO A 27 13.95 -5.30 17.58
N ASP A 28 14.70 -6.40 17.51
CA ASP A 28 16.12 -6.39 17.18
C ASP A 28 16.38 -6.61 15.67
N CYS A 29 15.33 -6.90 14.89
CA CYS A 29 15.35 -6.96 13.44
C CYS A 29 13.92 -6.76 12.88
N ILE A 30 13.80 -6.07 11.75
CA ILE A 30 12.54 -5.90 11.04
C ILE A 30 12.68 -6.48 9.63
N LEU A 31 11.83 -7.44 9.27
CA LEU A 31 11.75 -8.01 7.92
C LEU A 31 10.51 -7.43 7.22
N ILE A 32 10.71 -6.86 6.03
CA ILE A 32 9.66 -6.15 5.28
C ILE A 32 9.44 -6.85 3.94
N GLU A 33 8.17 -7.05 3.58
CA GLU A 33 7.76 -7.50 2.25
C GLU A 33 8.13 -6.45 1.19
N ALA A 34 9.33 -6.60 0.66
CA ALA A 34 9.81 -5.95 -0.54
C ALA A 34 10.89 -6.85 -1.18
N PRO A 35 11.13 -6.77 -2.50
CA PRO A 35 12.12 -7.62 -3.17
C PRO A 35 13.52 -7.44 -2.59
N ALA A 36 14.16 -8.55 -2.21
CA ALA A 36 15.43 -8.49 -1.49
C ALA A 36 16.59 -7.89 -2.31
N ASP A 37 16.51 -7.87 -3.65
CA ASP A 37 17.50 -7.19 -4.50
C ASP A 37 17.38 -5.66 -4.50
N ALA A 38 16.44 -5.10 -3.75
CA ALA A 38 16.34 -3.66 -3.51
C ALA A 38 16.80 -3.23 -2.11
N GLU A 39 17.27 -4.16 -1.26
CA GLU A 39 17.65 -3.89 0.13
C GLU A 39 18.71 -2.77 0.27
N ALA A 40 19.65 -2.68 -0.68
CA ALA A 40 20.67 -1.64 -0.69
C ALA A 40 20.09 -0.20 -0.70
N MET A 41 18.85 -0.04 -1.20
CA MET A 41 18.17 1.26 -1.25
C MET A 41 17.67 1.74 0.12
N LEU A 42 17.65 0.88 1.14
CA LEU A 42 17.33 1.26 2.53
C LEU A 42 18.30 2.30 3.09
N SER A 43 19.57 2.28 2.65
CA SER A 43 20.56 3.27 3.09
C SER A 43 20.17 4.73 2.77
N LEU A 44 19.31 4.92 1.76
CA LEU A 44 18.87 6.24 1.30
C LEU A 44 17.61 6.72 2.02
N THR A 45 16.92 5.88 2.80
CA THR A 45 15.63 6.22 3.42
C THR A 45 15.75 7.12 4.64
N SER A 46 16.97 7.31 5.16
CA SER A 46 17.28 8.27 6.22
C SER A 46 17.55 9.68 5.68
N ASP A 47 17.62 9.87 4.36
CA ASP A 47 17.83 11.18 3.75
C ASP A 47 16.56 12.05 3.89
N VAL A 48 16.70 13.22 4.51
CA VAL A 48 15.60 14.19 4.72
C VAL A 48 14.97 14.72 3.43
N HIS A 49 15.65 14.54 2.28
CA HIS A 49 15.14 14.91 0.96
C HIS A 49 14.36 13.79 0.27
N LEU A 50 14.39 12.56 0.78
CA LEU A 50 13.53 11.47 0.32
C LEU A 50 12.17 11.57 1.04
N LYS A 51 11.21 12.23 0.39
CA LYS A 51 9.88 12.50 0.96
C LYS A 51 8.78 11.82 0.15
N PRO A 52 7.97 10.94 0.76
CA PRO A 52 6.86 10.29 0.05
C PRO A 52 5.81 11.31 -0.47
N PRO A 53 5.00 10.94 -1.49
CA PRO A 53 4.95 9.63 -2.14
C PRO A 53 6.16 9.36 -3.07
N VAL A 54 6.89 8.29 -2.82
CA VAL A 54 8.05 7.86 -3.62
C VAL A 54 7.85 6.41 -4.05
N ALA A 55 8.51 5.97 -5.11
CA ALA A 55 8.49 4.56 -5.48
C ALA A 55 9.90 4.01 -5.58
N LEU A 56 10.08 2.79 -5.08
CA LEU A 56 11.25 1.98 -5.34
C LEU A 56 11.05 1.33 -6.72
N LEU A 57 11.86 1.75 -7.68
CA LEU A 57 11.87 1.20 -9.03
C LEU A 57 12.95 0.12 -9.10
N ILE A 58 12.57 -1.07 -9.54
CA ILE A 58 13.50 -2.17 -9.84
C ILE A 58 13.29 -2.57 -11.30
N TYR A 59 14.34 -2.59 -12.10
CA TYR A 59 14.24 -2.82 -13.54
C TYR A 59 15.41 -3.63 -14.11
N ASN A 60 15.18 -4.29 -15.23
CA ASN A 60 16.23 -4.90 -16.04
C ASN A 60 16.86 -3.83 -16.97
N PRO A 61 18.15 -3.48 -16.82
CA PRO A 61 18.80 -2.48 -17.66
C PRO A 61 18.96 -2.89 -19.12
N LYS A 62 18.72 -4.16 -19.47
CA LYS A 62 18.73 -4.68 -20.84
C LYS A 62 17.33 -4.81 -21.46
N ASN A 63 16.26 -4.72 -20.66
CA ASN A 63 14.88 -4.81 -21.12
C ASN A 63 13.95 -4.01 -20.20
N PHE A 64 13.67 -2.76 -20.55
CA PHE A 64 12.87 -1.85 -19.71
C PHE A 64 11.39 -2.23 -19.57
N HIS A 65 10.88 -3.18 -20.37
CA HIS A 65 9.55 -3.77 -20.13
C HIS A 65 9.51 -4.61 -18.84
N GLN A 66 10.66 -5.07 -18.36
CA GLN A 66 10.80 -5.71 -17.06
C GLN A 66 11.15 -4.65 -16.02
N ALA A 67 10.12 -4.00 -15.49
CA ALA A 67 10.23 -3.04 -14.42
C ALA A 67 9.07 -3.23 -13.44
N THR A 68 9.35 -3.07 -12.15
CA THR A 68 8.34 -3.01 -11.10
C THR A 68 8.51 -1.73 -10.31
N PHE A 69 7.38 -1.22 -9.81
CA PHE A 69 7.31 -0.05 -8.98
C PHE A 69 6.69 -0.46 -7.65
N LEU A 70 7.36 -0.13 -6.56
CA LEU A 70 6.83 -0.29 -5.21
C LEU A 70 6.66 1.10 -4.60
N PRO A 71 5.48 1.72 -4.76
CA PRO A 71 5.17 2.99 -4.15
C PRO A 71 5.16 2.91 -2.63
N PHE A 72 5.51 4.02 -1.99
CA PHE A 72 5.41 4.25 -0.56
C PHE A 72 4.82 5.63 -0.33
N ALA A 73 3.84 5.70 0.57
CA ALA A 73 3.28 6.93 1.11
C ALA A 73 3.76 7.14 2.55
N SER A 74 3.57 8.34 3.09
CA SER A 74 3.83 8.63 4.52
C SER A 74 3.06 7.70 5.46
N PHE A 75 1.91 7.21 4.99
CA PHE A 75 1.00 6.31 5.68
C PHE A 75 1.12 4.83 5.25
N SER A 76 2.15 4.46 4.47
CA SER A 76 2.45 3.04 4.21
C SER A 76 3.01 2.38 5.48
N PRO A 77 2.45 1.26 5.97
CA PRO A 77 2.98 0.56 7.14
C PRO A 77 4.47 0.19 7.00
N GLU A 78 4.89 -0.23 5.81
CA GLU A 78 6.27 -0.56 5.49
C GLU A 78 7.17 0.66 5.56
N TRP A 79 6.72 1.81 5.05
CA TRP A 79 7.46 3.06 5.15
C TRP A 79 7.64 3.48 6.61
N VAL A 80 6.57 3.37 7.41
CA VAL A 80 6.61 3.62 8.85
C VAL A 80 7.58 2.69 9.56
N ALA A 81 7.61 1.40 9.22
CA ALA A 81 8.56 0.44 9.78
C ALA A 81 10.02 0.78 9.41
N ILE A 82 10.28 1.17 8.15
CA ILE A 82 11.61 1.63 7.71
C ILE A 82 12.05 2.87 8.49
N GLN A 83 11.17 3.87 8.64
CA GLN A 83 11.49 5.10 9.37
C GLN A 83 11.72 4.83 10.87
N PHE A 84 10.89 3.99 11.48
CA PHE A 84 11.08 3.54 12.86
C PHE A 84 12.46 2.90 13.04
N ALA A 85 12.82 1.99 12.14
CA ALA A 85 14.09 1.28 12.20
C ALA A 85 15.30 2.20 12.05
N ALA A 86 15.24 3.17 11.12
CA ALA A 86 16.28 4.18 10.95
C ALA A 86 16.47 5.04 12.21
N GLN A 87 15.36 5.44 12.86
CA GLN A 87 15.40 6.24 14.09
C GLN A 87 15.95 5.46 15.30
N HIS A 88 15.66 4.15 15.38
CA HIS A 88 16.04 3.30 16.51
C HIS A 88 17.26 2.42 16.23
N GLN A 89 17.90 2.59 15.07
CA GLN A 89 19.06 1.79 14.61
C GLN A 89 18.80 0.28 14.58
N VAL A 90 17.57 -0.11 14.25
CA VAL A 90 17.18 -1.52 14.11
C VAL A 90 17.52 -1.99 12.69
N PRO A 91 18.21 -3.13 12.53
CA PRO A 91 18.45 -3.74 11.21
C PRO A 91 17.14 -4.02 10.47
N VAL A 92 17.09 -3.62 9.20
CA VAL A 92 15.97 -3.92 8.30
C VAL A 92 16.45 -4.82 7.18
N ARG A 93 15.63 -5.80 6.80
CA ARG A 93 15.83 -6.60 5.59
C ARG A 93 14.59 -6.67 4.74
N PHE A 94 14.82 -6.72 3.44
CA PHE A 94 13.77 -7.02 2.48
C PHE A 94 13.70 -8.54 2.31
N MET A 95 12.51 -9.11 2.50
CA MET A 95 12.34 -10.56 2.59
C MET A 95 11.58 -11.18 1.43
N ASP A 96 11.13 -10.41 0.45
CA ASP A 96 10.37 -10.96 -0.68
C ASP A 96 11.28 -11.44 -1.82
N LEU A 97 10.73 -12.25 -2.71
CA LEU A 97 11.42 -12.83 -3.86
C LEU A 97 12.08 -11.73 -4.70
N PRO A 98 13.40 -11.78 -4.93
CA PRO A 98 14.10 -10.79 -5.73
C PRO A 98 13.56 -10.68 -7.16
N MET A 99 13.52 -9.48 -7.70
CA MET A 99 13.10 -9.26 -9.09
C MET A 99 14.05 -9.92 -10.09
N THR A 100 15.32 -10.08 -9.74
CA THR A 100 16.28 -10.90 -10.51
C THR A 100 15.79 -12.32 -10.76
N LEU A 101 15.00 -12.89 -9.83
CA LEU A 101 14.38 -14.21 -10.02
C LEU A 101 13.01 -14.07 -10.68
N GLN A 102 12.16 -13.15 -10.22
CA GLN A 102 10.81 -12.95 -10.76
C GLN A 102 10.83 -12.71 -12.28
N PHE A 103 11.68 -11.81 -12.78
CA PHE A 103 11.81 -11.53 -14.22
C PHE A 103 12.32 -12.72 -15.04
N GLY A 104 12.88 -13.73 -14.38
CA GLY A 104 13.32 -14.98 -15.00
C GLY A 104 12.26 -16.07 -15.06
N TYR A 105 11.16 -15.91 -14.33
CA TYR A 105 10.03 -16.83 -14.35
C TYR A 105 9.03 -16.38 -15.42
N SER A 106 8.54 -17.36 -16.20
CA SER A 106 7.24 -17.23 -16.84
C SER A 106 6.23 -17.83 -15.88
N PHE A 107 5.47 -16.99 -15.19
CA PHE A 107 4.32 -17.48 -14.44
C PHE A 107 3.22 -17.79 -15.46
N ASP A 108 2.99 -19.08 -15.72
CA ASP A 108 1.81 -19.48 -16.48
C ASP A 108 0.59 -19.02 -15.68
N VAL A 109 -0.29 -18.24 -16.32
CA VAL A 109 -1.64 -18.05 -15.79
C VAL A 109 -2.22 -19.46 -15.73
N PRO A 110 -2.61 -20.00 -14.56
CA PRO A 110 -3.22 -21.31 -14.53
C PRO A 110 -4.38 -21.28 -15.52
N PRO A 111 -4.45 -22.22 -16.49
CA PRO A 111 -5.63 -22.30 -17.33
C PRO A 111 -6.79 -22.39 -16.34
N LEU A 112 -7.78 -21.49 -16.49
CA LEU A 112 -9.07 -21.62 -15.83
C LEU A 112 -9.57 -23.00 -16.24
N ALA A 113 -9.27 -24.01 -15.43
CA ALA A 113 -9.70 -25.36 -15.70
C ALA A 113 -11.22 -25.26 -15.82
N GLN A 114 -11.77 -25.92 -16.85
CA GLN A 114 -13.20 -26.11 -16.96
C GLN A 114 -13.63 -26.97 -15.76
N VAL A 115 -13.80 -26.36 -14.59
CA VAL A 115 -14.23 -27.08 -13.40
C VAL A 115 -15.75 -27.07 -13.40
N SER A 116 -16.30 -28.21 -13.79
CA SER A 116 -17.73 -28.44 -13.97
C SER A 116 -18.45 -28.75 -12.64
N SER A 117 -18.31 -27.87 -11.64
CA SER A 117 -19.13 -27.90 -10.41
C SER A 117 -19.32 -26.50 -9.82
N ASN A 118 -20.49 -26.26 -9.22
CA ASN A 118 -20.82 -24.97 -8.59
C ASN A 118 -19.87 -24.66 -7.42
N GLU A 119 -19.52 -25.66 -6.60
CA GLU A 119 -18.59 -25.52 -5.47
C GLU A 119 -17.19 -25.05 -5.90
N ALA A 120 -16.66 -25.60 -7.00
CA ALA A 120 -15.35 -25.18 -7.49
C ALA A 120 -15.37 -23.78 -8.12
N THR A 121 -16.50 -23.38 -8.69
CA THR A 121 -16.70 -22.03 -9.22
C THR A 121 -16.73 -21.01 -8.09
N GLU A 122 -17.42 -21.33 -7.00
CA GLU A 122 -17.46 -20.50 -5.79
C GLU A 122 -16.07 -20.37 -5.16
N ILE A 123 -15.35 -21.49 -4.98
CA ILE A 123 -13.98 -21.47 -4.44
C ILE A 123 -13.02 -20.67 -5.34
N MET A 124 -13.16 -20.75 -6.67
CA MET A 124 -12.39 -19.90 -7.58
C MET A 124 -12.71 -18.41 -7.43
N ASN A 125 -13.97 -18.06 -7.18
CA ASN A 125 -14.34 -16.66 -6.95
C ASN A 125 -13.77 -16.14 -5.63
N ILE A 126 -13.80 -16.96 -4.57
CA ILE A 126 -13.13 -16.65 -3.31
C ILE A 126 -11.62 -16.50 -3.54
N ALA A 127 -10.98 -17.40 -4.31
CA ALA A 127 -9.54 -17.31 -4.58
C ALA A 127 -9.11 -16.03 -5.33
N LYS A 128 -10.00 -15.47 -6.17
CA LYS A 128 -9.73 -14.23 -6.91
C LYS A 128 -9.75 -13.00 -6.02
N ASP A 129 -10.72 -12.94 -5.10
CA ASP A 129 -10.84 -11.83 -4.14
C ASP A 129 -11.35 -12.35 -2.78
N PRO A 130 -10.46 -12.93 -1.96
CA PRO A 130 -10.85 -13.52 -0.69
C PRO A 130 -11.44 -12.49 0.28
N LEU A 131 -10.94 -11.25 0.22
CA LEU A 131 -11.41 -10.17 1.09
C LEU A 131 -12.73 -9.59 0.62
N GLY A 132 -12.93 -9.42 -0.69
CA GLY A 132 -14.22 -9.04 -1.26
C GLY A 132 -15.31 -10.06 -0.95
N TYR A 133 -14.98 -11.36 -0.93
CA TYR A 133 -15.93 -12.39 -0.50
C TYR A 133 -16.38 -12.22 0.95
N ILE A 134 -15.43 -11.99 1.87
CA ILE A 134 -15.76 -11.77 3.29
C ILE A 134 -16.54 -10.47 3.47
N ALA A 135 -16.19 -9.42 2.74
CA ALA A 135 -16.92 -8.17 2.73
C ALA A 135 -18.38 -8.36 2.29
N ALA A 136 -18.62 -9.12 1.21
CA ALA A 136 -19.95 -9.44 0.74
C ALA A 136 -20.76 -10.22 1.79
N LEU A 137 -20.15 -11.21 2.47
CA LEU A 137 -20.79 -11.91 3.59
C LEU A 137 -21.13 -10.99 4.76
N ALA A 138 -20.30 -9.97 4.99
CA ALA A 138 -20.53 -8.94 6.01
C ALA A 138 -21.53 -7.85 5.56
N GLY A 139 -22.09 -7.95 4.35
CA GLY A 139 -23.07 -6.99 3.82
C GLY A 139 -22.46 -5.74 3.16
N TYR A 140 -21.17 -5.79 2.79
CA TYR A 140 -20.47 -4.70 2.09
C TYR A 140 -20.37 -5.02 0.60
N GLU A 141 -20.52 -3.99 -0.22
CA GLU A 141 -20.31 -4.10 -1.68
C GLU A 141 -18.83 -4.05 -2.08
N ASP A 142 -17.96 -3.62 -1.15
CA ASP A 142 -16.55 -3.33 -1.40
C ASP A 142 -15.67 -3.87 -0.25
N GLY A 143 -14.67 -4.66 -0.61
CA GLY A 143 -13.66 -5.21 0.29
C GLY A 143 -12.85 -4.13 1.00
N GLU A 144 -12.59 -3.01 0.33
CA GLU A 144 -11.81 -1.92 0.91
C GLU A 144 -12.56 -1.18 1.99
N ARG A 145 -13.85 -0.91 1.77
CA ARG A 145 -14.72 -0.32 2.78
C ARG A 145 -14.86 -1.22 4.01
N TRP A 146 -15.05 -2.52 3.79
CA TRP A 146 -15.13 -3.48 4.89
C TRP A 146 -13.81 -3.53 5.70
N TRP A 147 -12.65 -3.55 5.02
CA TRP A 147 -11.35 -3.54 5.67
C TRP A 147 -11.13 -2.26 6.49
N GLU A 148 -11.48 -1.09 5.94
CA GLU A 148 -11.36 0.20 6.62
C GLU A 148 -12.12 0.20 7.95
N VAL A 149 -13.40 -0.20 7.93
CA VAL A 149 -14.26 -0.22 9.11
C VAL A 149 -13.79 -1.27 10.13
N THR A 150 -13.35 -2.43 9.66
CA THR A 150 -13.03 -3.58 10.52
C THR A 150 -11.66 -3.44 11.19
N PHE A 151 -10.64 -2.99 10.45
CA PHE A 151 -9.24 -3.05 10.90
C PHE A 151 -8.52 -1.70 10.95
N GLU A 152 -8.91 -0.72 10.15
CA GLU A 152 -8.16 0.56 10.06
C GLU A 152 -8.65 1.60 11.08
N GLN A 153 -9.92 1.57 11.47
CA GLN A 153 -10.46 2.53 12.45
C GLN A 153 -9.99 2.27 13.90
N GLN A 154 -9.49 1.07 14.20
CA GLN A 154 -9.04 0.68 15.54
C GLN A 154 -7.51 0.67 15.63
N ALA A 155 -6.92 1.72 16.23
CA ALA A 155 -5.48 1.81 16.45
C ALA A 155 -5.04 1.13 17.76
N SER A 156 -5.36 -0.15 17.96
CA SER A 156 -5.11 -0.87 19.22
C SER A 156 -3.96 -1.88 19.17
N GLY A 157 -3.47 -2.22 17.98
CA GLY A 157 -2.47 -3.28 17.77
C GLY A 157 -3.04 -4.70 17.78
N LYS A 158 -4.21 -4.93 18.39
CA LYS A 158 -4.88 -6.24 18.43
C LYS A 158 -5.40 -6.71 17.07
N GLN A 159 -5.53 -5.79 16.11
CA GLN A 159 -6.00 -6.14 14.77
C GLN A 159 -5.11 -7.18 14.07
N PHE A 160 -3.81 -7.23 14.38
CA PHE A 160 -2.89 -8.13 13.68
C PHE A 160 -3.15 -9.60 14.00
N GLU A 161 -3.57 -9.91 15.24
CA GLU A 161 -3.99 -11.25 15.64
C GLU A 161 -5.27 -11.65 14.90
N ALA A 162 -6.28 -10.77 14.88
CA ALA A 162 -7.54 -11.02 14.18
C ALA A 162 -7.35 -11.18 12.65
N VAL A 163 -6.48 -10.35 12.05
CA VAL A 163 -6.11 -10.47 10.63
C VAL A 163 -5.40 -11.80 10.37
N LEU A 164 -4.46 -12.20 11.24
CA LEU A 164 -3.76 -13.47 11.10
C LEU A 164 -4.74 -14.65 11.17
N GLU A 165 -5.67 -14.66 12.13
CA GLU A 165 -6.69 -15.70 12.26
C GLU A 165 -7.59 -15.77 11.02
N LEU A 166 -8.10 -14.63 10.55
CA LEU A 166 -8.92 -14.55 9.35
C LEU A 166 -8.18 -15.09 8.11
N MET A 167 -6.95 -14.63 7.89
CA MET A 167 -6.14 -15.06 6.74
C MET A 167 -5.79 -16.55 6.83
N THR A 168 -5.59 -17.08 8.04
CA THR A 168 -5.36 -18.51 8.25
C THR A 168 -6.56 -19.33 7.78
N GLU A 169 -7.78 -18.95 8.16
CA GLU A 169 -8.98 -19.72 7.76
C GLU A 169 -9.37 -19.56 6.30
N LEU A 170 -9.20 -18.36 5.75
CA LEU A 170 -9.37 -18.15 4.30
C LEU A 170 -8.42 -19.04 3.51
N ARG A 171 -7.14 -19.09 3.90
CA ARG A 171 -6.15 -19.93 3.22
C ARG A 171 -6.40 -21.41 3.41
N ALA A 172 -6.83 -21.86 4.59
CA ALA A 172 -7.21 -23.25 4.81
C ALA A 172 -8.30 -23.69 3.82
N THR A 173 -9.29 -22.82 3.59
CA THR A 173 -10.36 -23.03 2.61
C THR A 173 -9.85 -23.04 1.16
N LEU A 174 -8.80 -22.26 0.86
CA LEU A 174 -8.28 -22.04 -0.49
C LEU A 174 -6.99 -22.82 -0.84
N THR A 175 -6.54 -23.75 0.02
CA THR A 175 -5.18 -24.33 -0.03
C THR A 175 -4.72 -24.84 -1.40
N GLN A 176 -5.63 -25.27 -2.28
CA GLN A 176 -5.30 -25.80 -3.62
C GLN A 176 -5.19 -24.75 -4.73
N PHE A 177 -5.48 -23.48 -4.46
CA PHE A 177 -5.62 -22.43 -5.47
C PHE A 177 -4.50 -21.37 -5.44
N GLU A 178 -3.46 -21.59 -4.63
CA GLU A 178 -2.36 -20.63 -4.53
C GLU A 178 -1.48 -20.64 -5.78
N THR A 179 -1.05 -19.45 -6.21
CA THR A 179 -0.24 -19.31 -7.42
C THR A 179 1.20 -19.75 -7.20
N GLN A 180 1.85 -20.24 -8.26
CA GLN A 180 3.27 -20.58 -8.22
C GLN A 180 4.14 -19.37 -7.84
N GLU A 181 3.73 -18.16 -8.25
CA GLU A 181 4.38 -16.91 -7.87
C GLU A 181 4.36 -16.71 -6.35
N THR A 182 3.17 -16.76 -5.73
CA THR A 182 3.02 -16.64 -4.28
C THR A 182 3.84 -17.70 -3.55
N LEU A 183 3.78 -18.97 -3.96
CA LEU A 183 4.54 -20.03 -3.31
C LEU A 183 6.06 -19.79 -3.32
N LEU A 184 6.59 -19.19 -4.39
CA LEU A 184 8.01 -18.83 -4.49
C LEU A 184 8.34 -17.59 -3.64
N ARG A 185 7.45 -16.58 -3.63
CA ARG A 185 7.54 -15.41 -2.74
C ARG A 185 7.62 -15.84 -1.27
N GLU A 186 6.68 -16.66 -0.84
CA GLU A 186 6.61 -17.18 0.52
C GLU A 186 7.80 -18.07 0.89
N ALA A 187 8.32 -18.89 -0.04
CA ALA A 187 9.54 -19.66 0.17
C ALA A 187 10.76 -18.75 0.41
N TYR A 188 10.86 -17.63 -0.30
CA TYR A 188 11.93 -16.65 -0.09
C TYR A 188 11.77 -15.89 1.23
N MET A 189 10.54 -15.50 1.58
CA MET A 189 10.21 -14.87 2.86
C MET A 189 10.61 -15.76 4.04
N ARG A 190 10.23 -17.04 4.01
CA ARG A 190 10.60 -17.99 5.07
C ARG A 190 12.11 -18.22 5.14
N LYS A 191 12.78 -18.33 3.98
CA LYS A 191 14.24 -18.44 3.92
C LYS A 191 14.92 -17.26 4.61
N THR A 192 14.44 -16.04 4.37
CA THR A 192 14.98 -14.82 4.98
C THR A 192 14.73 -14.80 6.50
N ALA A 193 13.54 -15.19 6.95
CA ALA A 193 13.23 -15.31 8.38
C ALA A 193 14.11 -16.35 9.09
N HIS A 194 14.34 -17.51 8.48
CA HIS A 194 15.27 -18.52 9.02
C HIS A 194 16.70 -18.00 9.11
N GLN A 195 17.13 -17.22 8.11
CA GLN A 195 18.45 -16.61 8.12
C GLN A 195 18.58 -15.61 9.28
N ALA A 196 17.59 -14.75 9.50
CA ALA A 196 17.60 -13.80 10.62
C ALA A 196 17.67 -14.51 11.98
N LEU A 197 16.89 -15.58 12.17
CA LEU A 197 16.96 -16.39 13.39
C LEU A 197 18.35 -17.03 13.58
N LYS A 198 18.98 -17.53 12.50
CA LYS A 198 20.32 -18.13 12.54
C LYS A 198 21.42 -17.12 12.87
N GLU A 199 21.23 -15.86 12.47
CA GLU A 199 22.13 -14.75 12.79
C GLU A 199 22.00 -14.27 14.24
N GLY A 200 21.04 -14.80 15.00
CA GLY A 200 20.90 -14.58 16.43
C GLY A 200 19.85 -13.57 16.84
N PHE A 201 19.08 -13.02 15.89
CA PHE A 201 17.96 -12.12 16.20
C PHE A 201 16.87 -12.86 16.96
N GLN A 202 16.37 -12.24 18.03
CA GLN A 202 15.43 -12.84 18.97
C GLN A 202 14.04 -12.21 18.90
N ARG A 203 13.92 -10.92 18.60
CA ARG A 203 12.65 -10.17 18.53
C ARG A 203 12.48 -9.65 17.11
N ILE A 204 12.07 -10.54 16.22
CA ILE A 204 11.96 -10.23 14.79
C ILE A 204 10.53 -9.77 14.49
N ALA A 205 10.37 -8.54 14.00
CA ALA A 205 9.12 -8.05 13.45
C ALA A 205 9.02 -8.41 11.97
N ILE A 206 7.92 -9.04 11.56
CA ILE A 206 7.59 -9.36 10.17
C ILE A 206 6.48 -8.41 9.72
N VAL A 207 6.75 -7.60 8.70
CA VAL A 207 5.77 -6.67 8.10
C VAL A 207 5.49 -7.14 6.69
N CYS A 208 4.29 -7.67 6.46
CA CYS A 208 3.88 -8.22 5.16
C CYS A 208 2.39 -7.98 4.91
N GLY A 209 2.01 -7.97 3.64
CA GLY A 209 0.63 -8.08 3.21
C GLY A 209 -0.07 -9.22 3.96
N ALA A 210 -1.29 -8.95 4.42
CA ALA A 210 -2.04 -9.82 5.31
C ALA A 210 -2.12 -11.26 4.80
N TRP A 211 -2.26 -11.45 3.48
CA TRP A 211 -2.32 -12.77 2.84
C TRP A 211 -1.11 -13.67 3.12
N HIS A 212 0.09 -13.09 3.23
CA HIS A 212 1.32 -13.83 3.48
C HIS A 212 1.55 -14.14 4.96
N SER A 213 0.85 -13.45 5.88
CA SER A 213 1.07 -13.59 7.33
C SER A 213 0.99 -15.04 7.88
N PRO A 214 0.11 -15.94 7.40
CA PRO A 214 -0.04 -17.28 7.97
C PRO A 214 1.22 -18.17 7.85
N ILE A 215 2.10 -17.93 6.87
CA ILE A 215 3.31 -18.75 6.68
C ILE A 215 4.30 -18.64 7.84
N PHE A 216 4.19 -17.58 8.65
CA PHE A 216 5.07 -17.31 9.78
C PHE A 216 4.49 -17.79 11.11
N HIS A 217 3.18 -18.05 11.18
CA HIS A 217 2.53 -18.59 12.38
C HIS A 217 2.76 -20.11 12.53
N HIS A 218 2.83 -20.84 11.42
CA HIS A 218 3.18 -22.25 11.38
C HIS A 218 4.58 -22.50 10.79
N PHE A 219 5.51 -21.63 11.15
CA PHE A 219 6.84 -21.54 10.56
C PHE A 219 7.60 -22.89 10.55
N ASP A 220 7.51 -23.66 11.63
CA ASP A 220 8.21 -24.94 11.79
C ASP A 220 7.71 -26.07 10.86
N ARG A 221 6.52 -25.91 10.26
CA ARG A 221 6.00 -26.89 9.28
C ARG A 221 6.76 -26.83 7.95
N TYR A 222 7.40 -25.70 7.66
CA TYR A 222 8.12 -25.49 6.42
C TYR A 222 9.57 -25.95 6.56
N GLN A 223 10.02 -26.78 5.62
CA GLN A 223 11.38 -27.31 5.65
C GLN A 223 12.30 -26.40 4.83
N PRO A 224 13.37 -25.82 5.41
CA PRO A 224 14.30 -24.95 4.69
C PRO A 224 14.89 -25.59 3.42
N LYS A 225 15.07 -26.92 3.43
CA LYS A 225 15.54 -27.68 2.25
C LYS A 225 14.54 -27.66 1.09
N LYS A 226 13.23 -27.71 1.37
CA LYS A 226 12.17 -27.64 0.35
C LYS A 226 12.10 -26.25 -0.27
N ASP A 227 12.14 -25.20 0.56
CA ASP A 227 12.18 -23.81 0.08
C ASP A 227 13.43 -23.55 -0.78
N ALA A 228 14.60 -24.00 -0.33
CA ALA A 228 15.83 -23.89 -1.11
C ALA A 228 15.76 -24.65 -2.45
N ALA A 229 15.08 -25.79 -2.50
CA ALA A 229 14.88 -26.56 -3.73
C ALA A 229 13.94 -25.83 -4.71
N ALA A 230 12.84 -25.25 -4.21
CA ALA A 230 11.90 -24.47 -5.03
C ALA A 230 12.57 -23.26 -5.70
N LEU A 231 13.50 -22.61 -5.00
CA LEU A 231 14.21 -21.42 -5.47
C LEU A 231 15.41 -21.70 -6.41
N LYS A 232 15.77 -22.97 -6.66
CA LYS A 232 17.05 -23.34 -7.30
C LYS A 232 17.08 -23.17 -8.84
N LYS A 233 15.94 -23.05 -9.53
CA LYS A 233 15.80 -23.18 -10.99
C LYS A 233 15.44 -21.89 -11.75
N SER A 234 15.76 -20.69 -11.24
CA SER A 234 15.45 -19.44 -11.94
C SER A 234 16.60 -18.97 -12.85
N ASN A 235 16.26 -18.63 -14.10
CA ASN A 235 17.13 -17.86 -14.98
C ASN A 235 17.29 -16.46 -14.38
N LYS A 236 18.44 -16.18 -13.76
CA LYS A 236 18.65 -14.88 -13.12
C LYS A 236 18.75 -13.76 -14.16
N VAL A 237 17.91 -12.75 -14.01
CA VAL A 237 17.96 -11.51 -14.78
C VAL A 237 18.73 -10.46 -14.00
N LYS A 238 19.65 -9.74 -14.65
CA LYS A 238 20.32 -8.62 -13.97
C LYS A 238 19.31 -7.51 -13.69
N THR A 239 19.26 -7.03 -12.45
CA THR A 239 18.39 -5.92 -12.03
C THR A 239 19.21 -4.74 -11.50
N GLU A 240 18.64 -3.55 -11.60
CA GLU A 240 19.08 -2.34 -10.91
C GLU A 240 17.90 -1.74 -10.17
N SER A 241 18.16 -1.06 -9.05
CA SER A 241 17.13 -0.42 -8.22
C SER A 241 17.46 1.05 -7.95
N THR A 242 16.43 1.88 -7.83
CA THR A 242 16.55 3.30 -7.46
C THR A 242 15.24 3.86 -6.91
N TRP A 243 15.30 5.00 -6.24
CA TRP A 243 14.12 5.75 -5.81
C TRP A 243 13.69 6.76 -6.88
N ILE A 244 12.39 6.85 -7.12
CA ILE A 244 11.80 7.87 -8.01
C ILE A 244 10.68 8.64 -7.30
N PRO A 245 10.43 9.90 -7.66
CA PRO A 245 9.22 10.59 -7.24
C PRO A 245 7.99 9.81 -7.70
N TRP A 246 6.98 9.76 -6.83
CA TRP A 246 5.67 9.23 -7.16
C TRP A 246 4.62 10.31 -6.94
N THR A 247 3.38 10.02 -7.32
CA THR A 247 2.25 10.92 -7.13
C THR A 247 1.09 10.18 -6.50
N TYR A 248 0.19 10.91 -5.84
CA TYR A 248 -1.05 10.32 -5.36
C TYR A 248 -1.93 9.80 -6.49
N GLU A 249 -1.96 10.49 -7.63
CA GLU A 249 -2.66 10.01 -8.82
C GLU A 249 -2.18 8.62 -9.26
N ARG A 250 -0.87 8.36 -9.26
CA ARG A 250 -0.30 7.03 -9.59
C ARG A 250 -0.38 6.02 -8.45
N LEU A 251 -0.66 6.49 -7.23
CA LEU A 251 -0.93 5.63 -6.08
C LEU A 251 -2.40 5.20 -6.03
N ALA A 252 -3.27 5.95 -6.70
CA ALA A 252 -4.69 5.68 -6.72
C ALA A 252 -5.00 4.42 -7.52
N THR A 253 -5.95 3.61 -7.04
CA THR A 253 -6.38 2.40 -7.76
C THR A 253 -6.87 2.71 -9.18
N SER A 254 -7.42 3.91 -9.40
CA SER A 254 -7.86 4.40 -10.72
C SER A 254 -6.74 4.51 -11.76
N SER A 255 -5.47 4.52 -11.35
CA SER A 255 -4.33 4.45 -12.28
C SER A 255 -4.01 3.04 -12.75
N GLY A 256 -4.74 2.02 -12.28
CA GLY A 256 -4.48 0.60 -12.55
C GLY A 256 -3.43 -0.04 -11.64
N TYR A 257 -3.02 0.63 -10.56
CA TYR A 257 -2.15 0.03 -9.55
C TYR A 257 -2.98 -0.87 -8.62
N LEU A 258 -2.76 -2.19 -8.69
CA LEU A 258 -3.60 -3.19 -8.01
C LEU A 258 -3.56 -3.09 -6.47
N ALA A 259 -2.40 -2.75 -5.89
CA ALA A 259 -2.27 -2.49 -4.46
C ALA A 259 -2.46 -0.99 -4.13
N GLY A 260 -3.00 -0.21 -5.07
CA GLY A 260 -3.30 1.20 -4.88
C GLY A 260 -4.47 1.41 -3.94
N VAL A 261 -4.67 2.66 -3.55
CA VAL A 261 -5.76 3.04 -2.65
C VAL A 261 -6.76 3.95 -3.35
N VAL A 262 -8.03 3.86 -2.99
CA VAL A 262 -9.08 4.69 -3.62
C VAL A 262 -8.86 6.17 -3.33
N SER A 263 -8.41 6.51 -2.12
CA SER A 263 -8.37 7.90 -1.64
C SER A 263 -7.05 8.28 -0.94
N PRO A 264 -5.93 8.40 -1.67
CA PRO A 264 -4.62 8.70 -1.08
C PRO A 264 -4.58 9.93 -0.15
N ALA A 265 -5.17 11.06 -0.54
CA ALA A 265 -5.14 12.28 0.27
C ALA A 265 -6.05 12.19 1.50
N TRP A 266 -7.18 11.49 1.38
CA TRP A 266 -8.01 11.15 2.54
C TRP A 266 -7.24 10.26 3.52
N TYR A 267 -6.53 9.23 3.03
CA TYR A 267 -5.74 8.34 3.88
C TYR A 267 -4.56 9.06 4.54
N GLU A 268 -3.93 10.01 3.84
CA GLU A 268 -2.95 10.89 4.49
C GLU A 268 -3.56 11.70 5.63
N THR A 269 -4.78 12.22 5.44
CA THR A 269 -5.52 12.94 6.49
C THR A 269 -5.80 12.03 7.68
N LEU A 270 -6.32 10.82 7.41
CA LEU A 270 -6.55 9.79 8.42
C LEU A 270 -5.27 9.39 9.15
N PHE A 271 -4.10 9.44 8.51
CA PHE A 271 -2.84 9.12 9.17
C PHE A 271 -2.34 10.24 10.07
N HIS A 272 -2.38 11.49 9.62
CA HIS A 272 -1.84 12.62 10.41
C HIS A 272 -2.78 13.08 11.52
N TYR A 273 -4.09 12.88 11.36
CA TYR A 273 -5.09 13.32 12.33
C TYR A 273 -5.83 12.09 12.87
N THR A 274 -6.00 12.02 14.19
CA THR A 274 -6.64 10.89 14.90
C THR A 274 -8.01 11.23 15.48
N LYS A 275 -8.42 12.49 15.35
CA LYS A 275 -9.70 13.00 15.84
C LYS A 275 -10.22 14.05 14.87
N GLU A 276 -11.54 14.08 14.73
CA GLU A 276 -12.27 15.09 13.95
C GLU A 276 -11.88 15.08 12.46
N GLU A 277 -11.44 13.95 11.93
CA GLU A 277 -11.06 13.78 10.52
C GLU A 277 -12.18 14.17 9.55
N SER A 278 -13.42 13.77 9.85
CA SER A 278 -14.62 14.14 9.09
C SER A 278 -14.83 15.66 9.08
N ILE A 279 -14.70 16.30 10.25
CA ILE A 279 -14.83 17.75 10.42
C ILE A 279 -13.72 18.47 9.63
N ARG A 280 -12.46 18.05 9.79
CA ARG A 280 -11.31 18.65 9.11
C ARG A 280 -11.46 18.58 7.61
N TRP A 281 -11.83 17.42 7.09
CA TRP A 281 -12.03 17.21 5.66
C TRP A 281 -13.20 18.06 5.13
N MET A 282 -14.33 18.09 5.82
CA MET A 282 -15.49 18.88 5.38
C MET A 282 -15.20 20.39 5.39
N VAL A 283 -14.46 20.87 6.40
CA VAL A 283 -14.01 22.27 6.46
C VAL A 283 -13.03 22.58 5.31
N GLN A 284 -12.14 21.64 4.95
CA GLN A 284 -11.24 21.80 3.81
C GLN A 284 -12.00 21.80 2.49
N ALA A 285 -13.00 20.92 2.32
CA ALA A 285 -13.86 20.87 1.14
C ALA A 285 -14.62 22.20 0.95
N ALA A 286 -15.26 22.71 2.01
CA ALA A 286 -15.95 24.00 1.95
C ALA A 286 -14.99 25.16 1.66
N ARG A 287 -13.77 25.14 2.21
CA ARG A 287 -12.73 26.14 1.90
C ARG A 287 -12.30 26.09 0.43
N LEU A 288 -12.14 24.89 -0.12
CA LEU A 288 -11.74 24.68 -1.50
C LEU A 288 -12.79 25.22 -2.48
N LEU A 289 -14.08 24.94 -2.23
CA LEU A 289 -15.17 25.49 -3.04
C LEU A 289 -15.17 27.03 -3.01
N ARG A 290 -15.04 27.64 -1.83
CA ARG A 290 -14.97 29.11 -1.70
C ARG A 290 -13.76 29.74 -2.40
N GLN A 291 -12.66 29.01 -2.57
CA GLN A 291 -11.49 29.51 -3.31
C GLN A 291 -11.74 29.58 -4.82
N GLU A 292 -12.72 28.83 -5.32
CA GLU A 292 -13.17 28.84 -6.71
C GLU A 292 -14.51 29.58 -6.86
N ASP A 293 -14.80 30.52 -5.93
CA ASP A 293 -16.00 31.36 -5.91
C ASP A 293 -17.35 30.59 -5.83
N LEU A 294 -17.35 29.37 -5.28
CA LEU A 294 -18.55 28.58 -5.00
C LEU A 294 -19.02 28.78 -3.54
N ASP A 295 -20.35 28.88 -3.32
CA ASP A 295 -20.91 29.09 -2.00
C ASP A 295 -20.85 27.82 -1.13
N ALA A 296 -20.05 27.88 -0.07
CA ALA A 296 -19.92 26.80 0.90
C ALA A 296 -19.68 27.41 2.28
N SER A 297 -20.70 27.98 2.91
CA SER A 297 -20.60 28.60 4.24
C SER A 297 -20.20 27.62 5.36
N ALA A 298 -19.85 28.16 6.53
CA ALA A 298 -19.63 27.32 7.72
C ALA A 298 -20.89 26.55 8.15
N ALA A 299 -22.08 27.10 7.88
CA ALA A 299 -23.34 26.40 8.12
C ALA A 299 -23.51 25.21 7.18
N HIS A 300 -23.14 25.35 5.89
CA HIS A 300 -23.12 24.22 4.95
C HIS A 300 -22.16 23.12 5.43
N ALA A 301 -20.96 23.47 5.89
CA ALA A 301 -20.02 22.47 6.41
C ALA A 301 -20.55 21.72 7.64
N LEU A 302 -21.20 22.42 8.58
CA LEU A 302 -21.80 21.79 9.76
C LEU A 302 -22.93 20.83 9.38
N GLU A 303 -23.80 21.25 8.45
CA GLU A 303 -24.92 20.42 8.00
C GLU A 303 -24.45 19.21 7.20
N ALA A 304 -23.40 19.36 6.38
CA ALA A 304 -22.77 18.24 5.68
C ALA A 304 -22.16 17.22 6.67
N ILE A 305 -21.54 17.66 7.77
CA ILE A 305 -21.05 16.74 8.81
C ILE A 305 -22.22 15.97 9.44
N ARG A 306 -23.30 16.67 9.82
CA ARG A 306 -24.51 16.02 10.39
C ARG A 306 -25.13 15.00 9.44
N LEU A 307 -25.19 15.33 8.15
CA LEU A 307 -25.69 14.40 7.14
C LEU A 307 -24.75 13.18 7.00
N ALA A 308 -23.44 13.37 7.00
CA ALA A 308 -22.49 12.26 6.96
C ALA A 308 -22.64 11.34 8.19
N ASP A 309 -22.81 11.91 9.38
CA ASP A 309 -23.04 11.15 10.61
C ASP A 309 -24.38 10.39 10.56
N ALA A 310 -25.45 11.01 10.03
CA ALA A 310 -26.74 10.35 9.85
C ALA A 310 -26.66 9.20 8.83
N LEU A 311 -25.94 9.38 7.71
CA LEU A 311 -25.70 8.33 6.73
C LEU A 311 -24.90 7.17 7.34
N ALA A 312 -23.87 7.47 8.12
CA ALA A 312 -23.09 6.46 8.84
C ALA A 312 -23.98 5.66 9.80
N ALA A 313 -24.83 6.34 10.59
CA ALA A 313 -25.77 5.69 11.50
C ALA A 313 -26.79 4.80 10.76
N MET A 314 -27.34 5.26 9.63
CA MET A 314 -28.25 4.46 8.79
C MET A 314 -27.58 3.21 8.21
N ARG A 315 -26.26 3.26 8.01
CA ARG A 315 -25.43 2.15 7.52
C ARG A 315 -24.84 1.31 8.65
N ASN A 316 -25.23 1.56 9.91
CA ASN A 316 -24.73 0.90 11.10
C ASN A 316 -23.20 0.99 11.25
N LEU A 317 -22.63 2.13 10.87
CA LEU A 317 -21.21 2.43 10.97
C LEU A 317 -20.92 3.27 12.22
N GLY A 318 -19.77 3.02 12.86
CA GLY A 318 -19.35 3.78 14.04
C GLY A 318 -18.90 5.21 13.72
N LEU A 319 -18.35 5.43 12.52
CA LEU A 319 -17.86 6.72 12.03
C LEU A 319 -18.09 6.85 10.51
N PRO A 320 -18.36 8.05 9.99
CA PRO A 320 -18.45 8.29 8.56
C PRO A 320 -17.08 8.07 7.90
N GLY A 321 -17.08 7.34 6.79
CA GLY A 321 -15.92 7.24 5.90
C GLY A 321 -16.03 8.18 4.71
N ILE A 322 -15.14 7.98 3.74
CA ILE A 322 -15.08 8.87 2.56
C ILE A 322 -16.37 8.82 1.73
N SER A 323 -17.08 7.69 1.68
CA SER A 323 -18.34 7.55 0.96
C SER A 323 -19.45 8.41 1.56
N GLU A 324 -19.62 8.37 2.89
CA GLU A 324 -20.60 9.21 3.60
C GLU A 324 -20.25 10.69 3.46
N LEU A 325 -18.96 11.04 3.57
CA LEU A 325 -18.49 12.41 3.40
C LEU A 325 -18.71 12.92 1.97
N LYS A 326 -18.50 12.07 0.95
CA LYS A 326 -18.74 12.38 -0.46
C LYS A 326 -20.22 12.66 -0.72
N GLU A 327 -21.10 11.76 -0.28
CA GLU A 327 -22.54 11.93 -0.46
C GLU A 327 -23.03 13.21 0.23
N ALA A 328 -22.61 13.43 1.47
CA ALA A 328 -23.00 14.63 2.20
C ALA A 328 -22.46 15.92 1.58
N ALA A 329 -21.21 15.92 1.08
CA ALA A 329 -20.62 17.05 0.40
C ALA A 329 -21.35 17.35 -0.92
N ILE A 330 -21.67 16.34 -1.73
CA ILE A 330 -22.46 16.51 -2.96
C ILE A 330 -23.81 17.14 -2.61
N THR A 331 -24.52 16.59 -1.63
CA THR A 331 -25.87 17.06 -1.26
C THR A 331 -25.85 18.49 -0.72
N VAL A 332 -24.94 18.80 0.21
CA VAL A 332 -25.00 20.05 0.98
C VAL A 332 -24.05 21.12 0.44
N LEU A 333 -22.78 20.77 0.19
CA LEU A 333 -21.79 21.75 -0.25
C LEU A 333 -21.91 22.06 -1.76
N CYS A 334 -22.27 21.06 -2.55
CA CYS A 334 -22.39 21.20 -4.00
C CYS A 334 -23.86 21.32 -4.46
N HIS A 335 -24.82 21.44 -3.53
CA HIS A 335 -26.25 21.58 -3.85
C HIS A 335 -26.81 20.49 -4.79
N GLY A 336 -26.27 19.27 -4.70
CA GLY A 336 -26.61 18.13 -5.54
C GLY A 336 -25.83 18.03 -6.87
N ASP A 337 -24.98 19.01 -7.19
CA ASP A 337 -24.17 19.01 -8.40
C ASP A 337 -22.92 18.12 -8.23
N LYS A 338 -22.83 17.08 -9.06
CA LYS A 338 -21.69 16.16 -9.07
C LYS A 338 -20.46 16.77 -9.76
N GLU A 339 -20.63 17.67 -10.72
CA GLU A 339 -19.51 18.29 -11.44
C GLU A 339 -18.73 19.22 -10.50
N ALA A 340 -19.44 20.01 -9.68
CA ALA A 340 -18.83 20.82 -8.63
C ALA A 340 -18.00 19.99 -7.63
N PHE A 341 -18.38 18.73 -7.39
CA PHE A 341 -17.65 17.82 -6.51
C PHE A 341 -16.36 17.27 -7.12
N GLU A 342 -16.20 17.23 -8.46
CA GLU A 342 -14.99 16.71 -9.12
C GLU A 342 -13.73 17.46 -8.67
N LEU A 343 -13.86 18.74 -8.34
CA LEU A 343 -12.78 19.54 -7.76
C LEU A 343 -12.33 18.98 -6.40
N ILE A 344 -13.29 18.67 -5.52
CA ILE A 344 -13.04 18.08 -4.20
C ILE A 344 -12.42 16.69 -4.37
N GLU A 345 -12.97 15.86 -5.26
CA GLU A 345 -12.47 14.52 -5.53
C GLU A 345 -11.00 14.55 -5.97
N ARG A 346 -10.67 15.39 -6.96
CA ARG A 346 -9.30 15.55 -7.46
C ARG A 346 -8.33 16.08 -6.40
N LYS A 347 -8.75 17.04 -5.57
CA LYS A 347 -7.83 17.78 -4.67
C LYS A 347 -7.73 17.20 -3.27
N LEU A 348 -8.80 16.61 -2.73
CA LEU A 348 -8.89 16.19 -1.33
C LEU A 348 -9.12 14.69 -1.15
N ILE A 349 -9.57 13.97 -2.18
CA ILE A 349 -9.73 12.50 -2.14
C ILE A 349 -8.51 11.84 -2.77
N VAL A 350 -8.24 12.14 -4.04
CA VAL A 350 -7.04 11.68 -4.75
C VAL A 350 -5.84 12.52 -4.30
N GLY A 351 -5.94 13.83 -4.47
CA GLY A 351 -4.88 14.79 -4.13
C GLY A 351 -3.79 14.90 -5.19
N THR A 352 -3.00 15.97 -5.07
CA THR A 352 -1.97 16.33 -6.06
C THR A 352 -0.56 16.26 -5.50
N ALA A 353 -0.34 15.47 -4.44
CA ALA A 353 0.97 15.34 -3.83
C ALA A 353 1.96 14.66 -4.79
N VAL A 354 3.17 15.20 -4.83
CA VAL A 354 4.32 14.66 -5.58
C VAL A 354 5.47 14.53 -4.61
N GLY A 355 6.04 13.33 -4.49
CA GLY A 355 7.16 13.11 -3.61
C GLY A 355 8.45 13.73 -4.12
N LYS A 356 9.48 13.65 -3.30
CA LYS A 356 10.80 14.19 -3.58
C LYS A 356 11.84 13.10 -3.35
N VAL A 357 12.83 13.05 -4.23
CA VAL A 357 14.01 12.19 -4.08
C VAL A 357 15.25 13.06 -3.93
N ALA A 358 16.21 12.59 -3.16
CA ALA A 358 17.47 13.30 -2.96
C ALA A 358 18.29 13.32 -4.27
N GLN A 359 19.13 14.36 -4.45
CA GLN A 359 20.03 14.47 -5.61
C GLN A 359 21.11 13.37 -5.64
N SER A 360 21.40 12.77 -4.48
CA SER A 360 22.31 11.64 -4.30
C SER A 360 21.78 10.34 -4.92
N VAL A 361 20.47 10.24 -5.18
CA VAL A 361 19.84 9.06 -5.76
C VAL A 361 20.26 8.92 -7.23
N LYS A 362 20.66 7.71 -7.62
CA LYS A 362 21.03 7.40 -9.00
C LYS A 362 19.84 7.67 -9.93
N MET A 363 20.03 8.60 -10.87
CA MET A 363 19.01 8.92 -11.87
C MET A 363 18.72 7.72 -12.78
N VAL A 364 17.45 7.54 -13.12
CA VAL A 364 17.00 6.53 -14.09
C VAL A 364 17.53 6.86 -15.50
N PRO A 365 17.75 5.85 -16.38
CA PRO A 365 18.29 6.07 -17.71
C PRO A 365 17.53 7.12 -18.54
N LEU A 366 16.19 7.11 -18.48
CA LEU A 366 15.36 8.08 -19.21
C LEU A 366 15.54 9.52 -18.69
N GLN A 367 15.64 9.70 -17.36
CA GLN A 367 15.89 11.01 -16.78
C GLN A 367 17.27 11.52 -17.17
N LYS A 368 18.28 10.63 -17.15
CA LYS A 368 19.63 10.96 -17.59
C LYS A 368 19.66 11.37 -19.07
N ASP A 369 18.95 10.65 -19.93
CA ASP A 369 18.82 11.00 -21.35
C ASP A 369 18.09 12.33 -21.52
N LEU A 370 16.96 12.54 -20.83
CA LEU A 370 16.22 13.80 -20.86
C LEU A 370 17.10 14.99 -20.44
N GLU A 371 17.91 14.85 -19.38
CA GLU A 371 18.83 15.91 -18.96
C GLU A 371 19.91 16.20 -20.01
N VAL A 372 20.41 15.17 -20.70
CA VAL A 372 21.33 15.33 -21.84
C VAL A 372 20.64 16.08 -22.97
N GLN A 373 19.40 15.72 -23.32
CA GLN A 373 18.62 16.39 -24.37
C GLN A 373 18.29 17.84 -24.01
N ILE A 374 17.87 18.12 -22.76
CA ILE A 374 17.60 19.48 -22.27
C ILE A 374 18.85 20.36 -22.38
N LYS A 375 20.02 19.85 -21.97
CA LYS A 375 21.29 20.55 -22.10
C LYS A 375 21.66 20.77 -23.56
N ALA A 376 21.52 19.75 -24.41
CA ALA A 376 21.79 19.86 -25.85
C ALA A 376 20.89 20.90 -26.52
N ALA A 377 19.61 20.95 -26.15
CA ALA A 377 18.62 21.90 -26.64
C ALA A 377 18.73 23.30 -25.98
N LYS A 378 19.66 23.51 -25.04
CA LYS A 378 19.81 24.75 -24.25
C LYS A 378 18.52 25.18 -23.53
N LEU A 379 17.66 24.22 -23.20
CA LEU A 379 16.43 24.46 -22.47
C LEU A 379 16.71 24.51 -20.97
N LYS A 380 15.92 25.29 -20.23
CA LYS A 380 15.93 25.26 -18.77
C LYS A 380 14.81 24.33 -18.28
N ASN A 381 15.17 23.32 -17.50
CA ASN A 381 14.17 22.54 -16.78
C ASN A 381 13.61 23.39 -15.63
N THR A 382 12.44 23.98 -15.82
CA THR A 382 11.82 24.84 -14.81
C THR A 382 11.04 24.06 -13.76
N GLY A 383 10.80 22.75 -13.95
CA GLY A 383 10.04 21.89 -13.04
C GLY A 383 8.61 22.36 -12.77
N LYS A 384 8.11 23.35 -13.53
CA LYS A 384 6.79 23.96 -13.39
C LYS A 384 6.02 23.76 -14.68
N ILE A 385 4.79 23.27 -14.56
CA ILE A 385 3.81 23.34 -15.65
C ILE A 385 3.48 24.83 -15.82
N GLN A 386 4.14 25.48 -16.77
CA GLN A 386 3.75 26.81 -17.22
C GLN A 386 2.69 26.62 -18.31
N LYS A 387 1.48 27.15 -18.08
CA LYS A 387 0.53 27.35 -19.18
C LYS A 387 1.20 28.33 -20.14
N VAL A 388 1.56 27.85 -21.33
CA VAL A 388 1.97 28.72 -22.42
C VAL A 388 0.69 29.30 -23.00
N SER A 389 0.39 30.55 -22.67
CA SER A 389 -0.69 31.29 -23.32
C SER A 389 -0.29 31.48 -24.79
N GLY A 390 -0.98 30.78 -25.68
CA GLY A 390 -0.96 31.02 -27.13
C GLY A 390 -1.99 32.05 -27.52
#